data_AF-A0A846PNS0-F1
#
_entry.id   AF-A0A846PNS0-F1
#
_cell.length_a   1.000
_cell.length_b   1.000
_cell.length_c   1.000
_cell.angle_alpha   90.00
_cell.angle_beta   90.00
_cell.angle_gamma   90.00
#
_symmetry.space_group_name_H-M   'P 1'
#
loop_
_entity.id
_entity.type
_entity.pdbx_description
1 polymer ?
#
loop_
_entity_poly.entity_id
_entity_poly.type
_entity_poly.pdbx_seq_one_letter_code
_entity_poly.pdbx_strand_id
1 'polypeptide(L)'
;MLRLIYRYSSNRKLYDTKNKGYVNLTDIKQMIKEGYNIQVIDKKTNEDITYMTQLKLLFMLESIEYKIDLDELANRLNRCL
;
A
#
# COMPACT_ATOMS: atom_id res chain seq x y z
N MET A 1 -9.15 6.49 -13.38
CA MET A 1 -10.31 6.61 -12.45
C MET A 1 -9.82 6.34 -11.03
N LEU A 2 -10.30 7.11 -10.03
CA LEU A 2 -9.93 6.94 -8.62
C LEU A 2 -10.55 5.67 -8.01
N ARG A 3 -9.76 4.91 -7.26
CA ARG A 3 -10.17 3.77 -6.43
C ARG A 3 -9.92 4.11 -4.97
N LEU A 4 -11.00 4.25 -4.20
CA LEU A 4 -10.94 4.54 -2.77
C LEU A 4 -10.94 3.24 -1.96
N ILE A 5 -9.93 3.09 -1.13
CA ILE A 5 -9.69 1.94 -0.26
C ILE A 5 -9.75 2.40 1.19
N TYR A 6 -10.46 1.66 2.02
CA TYR A 6 -10.48 1.89 3.46
C TYR A 6 -9.60 0.89 4.19
N ARG A 7 -8.71 1.38 5.05
CA ARG A 7 -7.98 0.54 6.00
C ARG A 7 -8.71 0.52 7.34
N TYR A 8 -9.07 -0.66 7.80
CA TYR A 8 -9.58 -0.85 9.16
C TYR A 8 -8.42 -1.16 10.10
N SER A 9 -8.11 -0.26 11.03
CA SER A 9 -6.92 -0.35 11.89
C SER A 9 -6.97 -1.54 12.87
N SER A 10 -8.15 -2.09 13.16
CA SER A 10 -8.33 -3.25 14.06
C SER A 10 -7.78 -4.56 13.50
N ASN A 11 -7.76 -4.71 12.18
CA ASN A 11 -7.34 -5.95 11.50
C ASN A 11 -6.47 -5.69 10.26
N ARG A 12 -6.06 -4.44 10.04
CA ARG A 12 -5.32 -3.95 8.87
C ARG A 12 -5.94 -4.36 7.54
N LYS A 13 -7.23 -4.72 7.52
CA LYS A 13 -7.92 -5.11 6.28
C LYS A 13 -8.12 -3.89 5.41
N LEU A 14 -7.91 -4.07 4.11
CA LEU A 14 -8.18 -3.06 3.09
C LEU A 14 -9.52 -3.39 2.43
N TYR A 15 -10.38 -2.39 2.26
CA TYR A 15 -11.72 -2.56 1.68
C TYR A 15 -11.88 -1.63 0.48
N ASP A 16 -12.09 -2.21 -0.71
CA ASP A 16 -12.38 -1.48 -1.93
C ASP A 16 -13.84 -1.06 -1.94
N THR A 17 -14.06 0.25 -1.90
CA THR A 17 -15.41 0.85 -1.88
C THR A 17 -16.18 0.65 -3.18
N LYS A 18 -15.48 0.51 -4.31
CA LYS A 18 -16.11 0.36 -5.63
C LYS A 18 -16.51 -1.09 -5.89
N ASN A 19 -15.64 -2.05 -5.57
CA ASN A 19 -15.93 -3.47 -5.73
C ASN A 19 -16.66 -4.07 -4.51
N LYS A 20 -16.84 -3.29 -3.44
CA LYS A 20 -17.52 -3.65 -2.19
C LYS A 20 -16.93 -4.91 -1.52
N GLY A 21 -15.61 -5.03 -1.52
CA GLY A 21 -14.92 -6.24 -1.07
C GLY A 21 -13.61 -5.96 -0.34
N TYR A 22 -13.17 -6.92 0.46
CA TYR A 22 -11.84 -6.89 1.04
C TYR A 22 -10.79 -7.23 -0.02
N VAL A 23 -9.70 -6.49 -0.01
CA VAL A 23 -8.55 -6.64 -0.90
C VAL A 23 -7.28 -6.74 -0.06
N ASN A 24 -6.23 -7.30 -0.64
CA ASN A 24 -4.90 -7.36 -0.05
C ASN A 24 -3.95 -6.42 -0.83
N LEU A 25 -2.69 -6.34 -0.38
CA LEU A 25 -1.68 -5.49 -1.01
C LEU A 25 -1.33 -5.93 -2.45
N THR A 26 -1.39 -7.22 -2.76
CA THR A 26 -1.20 -7.73 -4.13
C THR A 26 -2.29 -7.24 -5.07
N ASP A 27 -3.54 -7.18 -4.60
CA ASP A 27 -4.65 -6.63 -5.39
C ASP A 27 -4.44 -5.13 -5.65
N ILE A 28 -4.02 -4.37 -4.63
CA ILE A 28 -3.69 -2.94 -4.79
C ILE A 28 -2.56 -2.74 -5.81
N LYS A 29 -1.51 -3.56 -5.75
CA LYS A 29 -0.42 -3.55 -6.74
C LYS A 29 -0.97 -3.76 -8.15
N GLN A 30 -1.87 -4.73 -8.33
CA GLN A 30 -2.47 -5.02 -9.62
C GLN A 30 -3.31 -3.84 -10.14
N MET A 31 -4.11 -3.21 -9.26
CA MET A 31 -4.88 -2.01 -9.63
C MET A 31 -3.97 -0.85 -10.06
N ILE A 32 -2.85 -0.62 -9.38
CA ILE A 32 -1.87 0.40 -9.80
C ILE A 32 -1.31 0.08 -11.18
N LYS A 33 -0.94 -1.18 -11.44
CA LYS A 33 -0.45 -1.63 -12.77
C LYS A 33 -1.48 -1.46 -13.88
N GLU A 34 -2.75 -1.61 -13.57
CA GLU A 34 -3.87 -1.38 -14.49
C GLU A 34 -4.17 0.11 -14.71
N GLY A 35 -3.41 1.02 -14.09
CA GLY A 35 -3.54 2.46 -14.26
C GLY A 35 -4.61 3.11 -13.38
N TYR A 36 -5.05 2.43 -12.32
CA TYR A 36 -5.94 3.05 -11.33
C TYR A 36 -5.17 3.95 -10.38
N ASN A 37 -5.71 5.16 -10.16
CA ASN A 37 -5.25 6.02 -9.07
C ASN A 37 -5.83 5.47 -7.78
N ILE A 38 -4.98 5.08 -6.83
CA ILE A 38 -5.40 4.55 -5.54
C ILE A 38 -5.37 5.65 -4.49
N GLN A 39 -6.41 5.71 -3.67
CA GLN A 39 -6.40 6.47 -2.41
C GLN A 39 -6.74 5.53 -1.27
N VAL A 40 -5.96 5.57 -0.19
CA VAL A 40 -6.15 4.73 0.98
C VAL A 40 -6.37 5.62 2.19
N ILE A 41 -7.54 5.48 2.82
CA ILE A 41 -7.92 6.24 4.01
C ILE A 41 -8.01 5.30 5.21
N ASP A 42 -7.38 5.67 6.33
CA ASP A 42 -7.59 4.95 7.59
C ASP A 42 -8.98 5.26 8.15
N LYS A 43 -9.80 4.24 8.39
CA LYS A 43 -11.19 4.44 8.84
C LYS A 43 -11.33 4.91 10.29
N LYS A 44 -10.31 4.72 11.11
CA LYS A 44 -10.31 5.15 12.50
C LYS A 44 -9.87 6.62 12.61
N THR A 45 -8.82 7.01 11.90
CA THR A 45 -8.25 8.36 12.00
C THR A 45 -8.73 9.31 10.89
N ASN A 46 -9.32 8.80 9.81
CA ASN A 46 -9.62 9.52 8.57
C ASN A 46 -8.39 10.12 7.87
N GLU A 47 -7.19 9.68 8.24
CA GLU A 47 -5.95 10.13 7.60
C GLU A 47 -5.75 9.46 6.23
N ASP A 48 -5.18 10.23 5.30
CA ASP A 48 -4.70 9.71 4.04
C ASP A 48 -3.36 8.99 4.25
N ILE A 49 -3.40 7.68 4.08
CA ILE A 49 -2.26 6.77 4.25
C ILE A 49 -1.84 6.16 2.91
N THR A 50 -2.23 6.78 1.79
CA THR A 50 -1.93 6.31 0.44
C THR A 50 -0.43 6.12 0.26
N TYR A 51 0.35 7.14 0.61
CA TYR A 51 1.80 7.12 0.50
C TYR A 51 2.45 6.00 1.33
N MET A 52 2.04 5.86 2.59
CA MET A 52 2.53 4.78 3.47
C MET A 52 2.18 3.39 2.93
N THR A 53 1.01 3.24 2.29
CA THR A 53 0.61 1.98 1.66
C THR A 53 1.44 1.68 0.41
N GLN A 54 1.73 2.69 -0.41
CA GLN A 54 2.60 2.57 -1.58
C GLN A 54 4.06 2.25 -1.19
N LEU A 55 4.60 2.90 -0.16
CA LEU A 55 5.92 2.57 0.38
C LEU A 55 5.99 1.13 0.85
N LYS A 56 4.96 0.65 1.56
CA LYS A 56 4.90 -0.75 1.97
C LYS A 56 4.88 -1.70 0.78
N LEU A 57 4.18 -1.35 -0.30
CA LEU A 57 4.20 -2.13 -1.54
C LEU A 57 5.61 -2.17 -2.13
N LEU A 58 6.28 -1.03 -2.26
CA LEU A 58 7.65 -0.95 -2.78
C LEU A 58 8.62 -1.80 -1.94
N PHE A 59 8.60 -1.63 -0.62
CA PHE A 59 9.41 -2.42 0.31
C PHE A 59 9.18 -3.92 0.12
N MET A 60 7.92 -4.35 0.04
CA MET A 60 7.59 -5.76 -0.16
C MET A 60 8.15 -6.31 -1.47
N LEU A 61 8.12 -5.52 -2.55
CA LEU A 61 8.68 -5.92 -3.85
C LEU A 61 10.18 -6.14 -3.76
N GLU A 62 10.91 -5.21 -3.16
CA GLU A 62 12.37 -5.30 -3.03
C GLU A 62 12.80 -6.40 -2.04
N SER A 63 12.01 -6.64 -0.99
CA SER A 63 12.30 -7.64 0.05
C SER A 63 12.10 -9.09 -0.38
N ILE A 64 11.24 -9.36 -1.38
CA ILE A 64 11.03 -10.72 -1.90
C ILE A 64 12.16 -11.11 -2.85
N GLU A 65 12.73 -10.13 -3.56
CA GLU A 65 13.75 -10.36 -4.58
C GLU A 65 15.16 -10.46 -4.00
N TYR A 66 15.37 -9.94 -2.78
CA TYR A 66 16.66 -10.01 -2.11
C TYR A 66 16.50 -10.32 -0.62
N LYS A 67 17.31 -11.25 -0.10
CA LYS A 67 17.64 -11.33 1.34
C LYS A 67 18.44 -10.07 1.73
N ILE A 68 17.82 -8.90 1.65
CA ILE A 68 18.41 -7.61 2.04
C ILE A 68 18.20 -7.43 3.54
N ASP A 69 19.27 -7.01 4.20
CA ASP A 69 19.25 -6.52 5.57
C ASP A 69 18.31 -5.30 5.68
N LEU A 70 17.48 -5.26 6.74
CA LEU A 70 16.49 -4.21 6.96
C LEU A 70 17.14 -2.81 6.96
N ASP A 71 18.39 -2.72 7.42
CA ASP A 71 19.16 -1.48 7.45
C ASP A 71 19.51 -0.97 6.05
N GLU A 72 19.82 -1.86 5.11
CA GLU A 72 20.18 -1.46 3.74
C GLU A 72 18.95 -0.99 2.95
N LEU A 73 17.80 -1.59 3.18
CA LEU A 73 16.55 -1.18 2.55
C LEU A 73 16.06 0.19 3.07
N ALA A 74 16.16 0.42 4.37
CA ALA A 74 15.88 1.74 4.96
C ALA A 74 16.80 2.82 4.35
N ASN A 75 18.08 2.51 4.19
CA ASN A 75 19.05 3.42 3.58
C ASN A 75 18.74 3.71 2.11
N ARG A 76 18.28 2.74 1.33
CA ARG A 76 17.87 2.95 -0.07
C ARG A 76 16.64 3.84 -0.18
N LEU A 77 15.62 3.59 0.64
CA LEU A 77 14.41 4.42 0.68
C LEU A 77 14.73 5.88 1.02
N ASN A 78 15.63 6.11 1.97
CA ASN A 78 16.06 7.44 2.38
C ASN A 78 16.89 8.19 1.32
N ARG A 79 17.50 7.49 0.34
CA ARG A 79 18.25 8.11 -0.77
C ARG A 79 17.36 8.45 -1.97
N CYS A 80 16.16 7.87 -2.04
CA CYS A 80 15.17 8.14 -3.10
C CYS A 80 14.19 9.27 -2.75
N LEU A 81 14.31 9.84 -1.55
CA LEU A 81 13.59 11.02 -1.05
C LEU A 81 14.56 12.19 -0.93
#